data_AF-A0A537VK32-F1
#
_entry.id   AF-A0A537VK32-F1
#
_cell.length_a   1.000
_cell.length_b   1.000
_cell.length_c   1.000
_cell.angle_alpha   90.00
_cell.angle_beta   90.00
_cell.angle_gamma   90.00
#
_symmetry.space_group_name_H-M   'P 1'
#
loop_
_entity.id
_entity.type
_entity.pdbx_description
1 polymer ?
#
loop_
_entity_poly.entity_id
_entity_poly.type
_entity_poly.pdbx_seq_one_letter_code
_entity_poly.pdbx_strand_id
1 'polypeptide(L)'
;GLIDAVTESGDGRIVGRVRGSIRRPDLTTRLIGFENHAGRTWVGPGATPLARVARGRGNNGTDRTEGAVQGRVVGTYLHGPVLALNPAFADWLLALALGRERVDPLDDEAERHARAAWPRGRKR
;
A
#
# COMPACT_ATOMS: atom_id res chain seq x y z
N GLY A 1 -0.17 -12.67 16.69
CA GLY A 1 -1.25 -11.77 16.22
C GLY A 1 -1.88 -12.32 14.96
N LEU A 2 -2.81 -11.59 14.32
CA LEU A 2 -3.48 -12.02 13.08
C LEU A 2 -2.55 -11.97 11.84
N ILE A 3 -1.56 -11.07 11.86
CA ILE A 3 -0.47 -10.99 10.88
C ILE A 3 0.84 -11.27 11.63
N ASP A 4 1.73 -12.04 11.01
CA ASP A 4 3.11 -12.21 11.44
C ASP A 4 3.93 -10.95 11.11
N ALA A 5 3.82 -9.96 11.99
CA ALA A 5 4.59 -8.74 11.93
C ALA A 5 4.79 -8.19 13.34
N VAL A 6 5.94 -7.56 13.56
CA VAL A 6 6.26 -6.85 14.80
C VAL A 6 6.25 -5.36 14.51
N THR A 7 5.66 -4.56 15.40
CA THR A 7 5.68 -3.10 15.30
C THR A 7 6.18 -2.50 16.59
N GLU A 8 7.16 -1.61 16.47
CA GLU A 8 7.70 -0.83 17.59
C GLU A 8 7.46 0.66 17.37
N SER A 9 7.43 1.44 18.45
CA SER A 9 7.39 2.90 18.32
C SER A 9 8.77 3.41 17.93
N GLY A 10 8.87 4.16 16.83
CA GLY A 10 10.11 4.81 16.40
C GLY A 10 10.24 6.23 16.94
N ASP A 11 11.47 6.75 16.91
CA ASP A 11 11.72 8.17 17.17
C ASP A 11 11.15 9.02 16.03
N GLY A 12 10.18 9.87 16.36
CA GLY A 12 9.45 10.70 15.43
C GLY A 12 8.55 9.96 14.42
N ARG A 13 7.80 10.76 13.66
CA ARG A 13 6.86 10.26 12.64
C ARG A 13 7.52 10.18 11.27
N ILE A 14 7.28 9.07 10.59
CA ILE A 14 7.44 8.95 9.14
C ILE A 14 6.24 9.66 8.50
N VAL A 15 6.52 10.76 7.78
CA VAL A 15 5.48 11.57 7.11
C VAL A 15 5.88 11.86 5.67
N GLY A 16 5.03 11.51 4.72
CA GLY A 16 5.34 11.82 3.32
C GLY A 16 4.44 11.16 2.29
N ARG A 17 4.66 11.52 1.02
CA ARG A 17 4.05 10.82 -0.11
C ARG A 17 4.83 9.57 -0.45
N VAL A 18 4.13 8.46 -0.62
CA VAL A 18 4.68 7.17 -1.01
C VAL A 18 4.40 6.88 -2.48
N ARG A 19 5.39 6.28 -3.15
CA ARG A 19 5.23 5.59 -4.42
C ARG A 19 5.90 4.23 -4.33
N GLY A 20 5.18 3.20 -4.73
CA GLY A 20 5.67 1.84 -4.76
C GLY A 20 5.01 1.02 -5.86
N SER A 21 5.26 -0.28 -5.81
CA SER A 21 4.61 -1.25 -6.68
C SER A 21 4.25 -2.49 -5.88
N ILE A 22 3.02 -2.96 -6.09
CA ILE A 22 2.60 -4.30 -5.70
C ILE A 22 3.04 -5.24 -6.83
N ARG A 23 3.71 -6.33 -6.46
CA ARG A 23 4.11 -7.40 -7.37
C ARG A 23 3.76 -8.73 -6.74
N ARG A 24 2.63 -9.27 -7.14
CA ARG A 24 2.08 -10.55 -6.71
C ARG A 24 1.57 -11.30 -7.95
N PRO A 25 1.42 -12.64 -7.89
CA PRO A 25 0.87 -13.41 -9.00
C PRO A 25 -0.50 -12.92 -9.48
N ASP A 26 -1.32 -12.44 -8.55
CA ASP A 26 -2.71 -12.01 -8.73
C ASP A 26 -2.88 -10.48 -8.87
N LEU A 27 -1.81 -9.70 -8.66
CA LEU A 27 -1.85 -8.25 -8.79
C LEU A 27 -0.47 -7.68 -9.08
N THR A 28 -0.33 -7.01 -10.23
CA THR A 28 0.82 -6.15 -10.53
C THR A 28 0.34 -4.75 -10.84
N THR A 29 0.58 -3.81 -9.91
CA THR A 29 0.14 -2.42 -10.08
C THR A 29 1.02 -1.43 -9.33
N ARG A 30 0.94 -0.16 -9.73
CA ARG A 30 1.59 0.96 -9.02
C ARG A 30 0.75 1.36 -7.82
N LEU A 31 1.41 1.54 -6.69
CA LEU A 31 0.81 1.98 -5.43
C LEU A 31 1.24 3.41 -5.12
N ILE A 32 0.29 4.30 -4.86
CA ILE A 32 0.55 5.68 -4.40
C ILE A 32 -0.27 5.99 -3.15
N GLY A 33 0.26 6.83 -2.26
CA GLY A 33 -0.47 7.23 -1.06
C GLY A 33 0.30 8.22 -0.21
N PHE A 34 -0.15 8.42 1.02
CA PHE A 34 0.54 9.18 2.04
C PHE A 34 0.84 8.28 3.24
N GLU A 35 1.98 8.48 3.90
CA GLU A 35 2.39 7.79 5.13
C GLU A 35 2.48 8.84 6.25
N ASN A 36 2.02 8.49 7.45
CA ASN A 36 2.01 9.35 8.62
C ASN A 36 1.91 8.48 9.88
N HIS A 37 3.02 7.89 10.31
CA HIS A 37 3.04 6.95 11.44
C HIS A 37 4.30 7.06 12.27
N ALA A 38 4.18 6.81 13.58
CA ALA A 38 5.31 6.65 14.48
C ALA A 38 5.81 5.20 14.53
N GLY A 39 4.96 4.23 14.18
CA GLY A 39 5.32 2.80 14.16
C GLY A 39 6.44 2.49 13.17
N ARG A 40 7.22 1.46 13.48
CA ARG A 40 8.19 0.81 12.62
C ARG A 40 7.80 -0.65 12.58
N THR A 41 7.41 -1.15 11.42
CA THR A 41 6.92 -2.51 11.26
C THR A 41 7.96 -3.36 10.54
N TRP A 42 8.14 -4.59 11.00
CA TRP A 42 8.92 -5.62 10.34
C TRP A 42 8.01 -6.81 10.06
N VAL A 43 7.95 -7.22 8.79
CA VAL A 43 7.14 -8.36 8.35
C VAL A 43 7.91 -9.63 8.64
N GLY A 44 7.30 -10.54 9.38
CA GLY A 44 7.87 -11.85 9.72
C GLY A 44 7.81 -12.84 8.56
N PRO A 45 8.47 -14.01 8.69
CA PRO A 45 8.55 -15.00 7.62
C PRO A 45 7.20 -15.64 7.23
N GLY A 46 6.19 -15.56 8.09
CA GLY A 46 4.82 -16.05 7.83
C GLY A 46 3.96 -15.08 7.00
N ALA A 47 4.46 -13.88 6.71
CA ALA A 47 3.78 -12.86 5.93
C ALA A 47 4.68 -12.33 4.80
N THR A 48 4.08 -11.54 3.91
CA THR A 48 4.82 -10.88 2.81
C THR A 48 4.52 -9.39 2.81
N PRO A 49 5.49 -8.52 2.46
CA PRO A 49 5.16 -7.11 2.29
C PRO A 49 4.14 -6.89 1.17
N LEU A 50 3.23 -5.93 1.34
CA LEU A 50 2.23 -5.60 0.32
C LEU A 50 2.90 -5.02 -0.93
N ALA A 51 3.86 -4.12 -0.75
CA ALA A 51 4.53 -3.43 -1.84
C ALA A 51 6.02 -3.18 -1.58
N ARG A 52 6.77 -2.95 -2.66
CA ARG A 52 8.10 -2.35 -2.61
C ARG A 52 8.01 -0.85 -2.83
N VAL A 53 8.76 -0.07 -2.05
CA VAL A 53 8.74 1.40 -2.01
C VAL A 53 9.86 1.97 -2.87
N ALA A 54 9.48 2.74 -3.89
CA ALA A 54 10.41 3.52 -4.70
C ALA A 54 10.62 4.94 -4.14
N ARG A 55 9.60 5.53 -3.51
CA ARG A 55 9.67 6.85 -2.84
C ARG A 55 8.83 6.82 -1.58
N GLY A 56 9.28 7.47 -0.50
CA GLY A 56 8.70 7.32 0.84
C GLY A 56 9.58 6.45 1.72
N ARG A 57 9.12 6.14 2.92
CA ARG A 57 9.84 5.38 3.95
C ARG A 57 9.26 3.99 4.16
N GLY A 58 7.95 3.81 3.96
CA GLY A 58 7.26 2.54 4.14
C GLY A 58 7.25 2.08 5.59
N ASN A 59 7.21 0.76 5.79
CA ASN A 59 6.98 0.11 7.07
C ASN A 59 7.88 0.61 8.22
N ASN A 60 9.18 0.77 7.97
CA ASN A 60 10.17 1.12 9.00
C ASN A 60 11.19 2.18 8.55
N GLY A 61 11.15 2.62 7.30
CA GLY A 61 12.08 3.62 6.79
C GLY A 61 13.44 3.10 6.33
N THR A 62 13.71 1.79 6.43
CA THR A 62 15.00 1.20 6.06
C THR A 62 14.88 0.10 5.00
N ASP A 63 13.91 -0.80 5.11
CA ASP A 63 13.82 -2.00 4.25
C ASP A 63 13.17 -1.78 2.87
N ARG A 64 12.63 -0.56 2.64
CA ARG A 64 11.96 -0.17 1.40
C ARG A 64 10.75 -1.05 1.06
N THR A 65 10.06 -1.54 2.08
CA THR A 65 8.80 -2.27 1.96
C THR A 65 7.64 -1.48 2.56
N GLU A 66 6.43 -1.75 2.12
CA GLU A 66 5.19 -1.13 2.62
C GLU A 66 4.12 -2.19 2.82
N GLY A 67 3.43 -2.10 3.95
CA GLY A 67 2.34 -2.97 4.33
C GLY A 67 2.74 -4.43 4.57
N ALA A 68 1.74 -5.26 4.81
CA ALA A 68 1.88 -6.70 5.01
C ALA A 68 0.65 -7.42 4.46
N VAL A 69 0.83 -8.65 3.99
CA VAL A 69 -0.23 -9.54 3.53
C VAL A 69 0.03 -10.94 4.09
N GLN A 70 -0.98 -11.49 4.76
CA GLN A 70 -1.00 -12.88 5.23
C GLN A 70 -2.39 -13.48 4.98
N GLY A 71 -2.47 -14.42 4.04
CA GLY A 71 -3.75 -14.93 3.55
C GLY A 71 -4.62 -13.79 2.99
N ARG A 72 -5.77 -13.56 3.62
CA ARG A 72 -6.75 -12.52 3.24
C ARG A 72 -6.64 -11.25 4.08
N VAL A 73 -5.64 -11.17 4.95
CA VAL A 73 -5.42 -10.03 5.84
C VAL A 73 -4.38 -9.13 5.19
N VAL A 74 -4.74 -7.87 4.99
CA VAL A 74 -3.92 -6.85 4.34
C VAL A 74 -3.78 -5.66 5.27
N GLY A 75 -2.54 -5.29 5.57
CA GLY A 75 -2.19 -4.10 6.35
C GLY A 75 -1.37 -3.12 5.52
N THR A 76 -1.58 -1.82 5.72
CA THR A 76 -0.79 -0.76 5.08
C THR A 76 -0.78 0.49 5.97
N TYR A 77 0.33 1.22 5.97
CA TYR A 77 0.42 2.57 6.54
C TYR A 77 -0.08 3.65 5.58
N LEU A 78 -0.34 3.29 4.32
CA LEU A 78 -0.89 4.22 3.35
C LEU A 78 -2.30 4.63 3.78
N HIS A 79 -2.49 5.93 3.86
CA HIS A 79 -3.76 6.57 4.19
C HIS A 79 -4.02 7.73 3.21
N GLY A 80 -5.16 8.39 3.41
CA GLY A 80 -5.80 9.23 2.41
C GLY A 80 -6.78 8.41 1.56
N PRO A 81 -7.14 8.87 0.35
CA PRO A 81 -8.00 8.11 -0.56
C PRO A 81 -7.22 6.97 -1.23
N VAL A 82 -6.58 6.09 -0.44
CA VAL A 82 -5.67 5.04 -0.94
C VAL A 82 -6.37 4.11 -1.92
N LEU A 83 -7.64 3.76 -1.70
CA LEU A 83 -8.38 2.91 -2.62
C LEU A 83 -8.78 3.65 -3.90
N ALA A 84 -9.34 4.87 -3.77
CA ALA A 84 -9.72 5.66 -4.95
C ALA A 84 -8.51 6.07 -5.81
N LEU A 85 -7.34 6.30 -5.20
CA LEU A 85 -6.13 6.55 -5.96
C LEU A 85 -5.51 5.28 -6.53
N ASN A 86 -5.95 4.09 -6.14
CA ASN A 86 -5.41 2.80 -6.58
C ASN A 86 -6.52 1.81 -6.93
N PRO A 87 -7.29 2.04 -8.02
CA PRO A 87 -8.44 1.20 -8.38
C PRO A 87 -8.08 -0.27 -8.53
N ALA A 88 -6.98 -0.61 -9.21
CA ALA A 88 -6.51 -2.01 -9.30
C ALA A 88 -6.23 -2.67 -7.92
N PHE A 89 -5.82 -1.89 -6.90
CA PHE A 89 -5.67 -2.41 -5.54
C PHE A 89 -7.02 -2.54 -4.83
N ALA A 90 -7.94 -1.60 -5.05
CA ALA A 90 -9.31 -1.69 -4.54
C ALA A 90 -10.06 -2.90 -5.13
N ASP A 91 -9.99 -3.10 -6.44
CA ASP A 91 -10.57 -4.22 -7.16
C ASP A 91 -10.02 -5.56 -6.67
N TRP A 92 -8.72 -5.62 -6.40
CA TRP A 92 -8.11 -6.81 -5.82
C TRP A 92 -8.64 -7.11 -4.41
N LEU A 93 -8.82 -6.09 -3.55
CA LEU A 93 -9.44 -6.27 -2.23
C LEU A 93 -10.91 -6.72 -2.34
N LEU A 94 -11.66 -6.19 -3.32
CA LEU A 94 -13.04 -6.59 -3.58
C LEU A 94 -13.13 -8.01 -4.11
N ALA A 95 -12.28 -8.37 -5.07
CA ALA A 95 -12.19 -9.73 -5.61
C ALA A 95 -11.84 -10.73 -4.52
N LEU A 96 -10.86 -10.38 -3.66
CA LEU A 96 -10.58 -11.13 -2.44
C LEU A 96 -11.86 -11.27 -1.63
N ALA A 97 -12.47 -10.18 -1.16
CA ALA A 97 -13.66 -10.19 -0.30
C ALA A 97 -14.81 -11.07 -0.85
N LEU A 98 -15.06 -11.00 -2.16
CA LEU A 98 -16.10 -11.76 -2.86
C LEU A 98 -15.72 -13.22 -3.19
N GLY A 99 -14.47 -13.62 -2.98
CA GLY A 99 -13.98 -14.94 -3.35
C GLY A 99 -13.91 -15.15 -4.86
N ARG A 100 -13.66 -14.09 -5.63
CA ARG A 100 -13.56 -14.10 -7.09
C ARG A 100 -12.12 -13.85 -7.53
N GLU A 101 -11.78 -14.29 -8.73
CA GLU A 101 -10.47 -13.98 -9.33
C GLU A 101 -10.36 -12.49 -9.69
N ARG A 102 -11.47 -11.88 -10.12
CA ARG A 102 -11.57 -10.46 -10.49
C ARG A 102 -12.98 -9.95 -10.31
N VAL A 103 -13.11 -8.63 -10.23
CA VAL A 103 -14.39 -7.91 -10.35
C VAL A 103 -14.59 -7.42 -11.78
N ASP A 104 -15.85 -7.13 -12.14
CA ASP A 104 -16.17 -6.59 -13.45
C ASP A 104 -15.59 -5.17 -13.58
N PRO A 105 -14.94 -4.84 -14.71
CA PRO A 105 -14.29 -3.55 -14.88
C PRO A 105 -15.33 -2.42 -14.92
N LEU A 106 -15.01 -1.33 -14.23
CA LEU A 106 -15.73 -0.05 -14.32
C LEU A 106 -14.85 0.98 -15.03
N ASP A 107 -15.42 2.13 -15.35
CA ASP A 107 -14.64 3.23 -15.92
C ASP A 107 -13.80 3.96 -14.87
N ASP A 108 -12.49 3.78 -14.94
CA ASP A 108 -11.52 4.46 -14.06
C ASP A 108 -11.13 5.89 -14.53
N GLU A 109 -11.94 6.61 -15.32
CA GLU A 109 -11.55 7.92 -15.87
C GLU A 109 -11.20 8.93 -14.77
N ALA A 110 -12.04 9.02 -13.74
CA ALA A 110 -11.84 9.93 -12.62
C ALA A 110 -10.55 9.59 -11.85
N GLU A 111 -10.28 8.31 -11.62
CA GLU A 111 -9.12 7.79 -10.93
C GLU A 111 -7.85 8.04 -11.74
N ARG A 112 -7.89 7.82 -13.05
CA ARG A 112 -6.79 8.14 -13.97
C ARG A 112 -6.45 9.63 -13.91
N HIS A 113 -7.47 10.50 -13.93
CA HIS A 113 -7.30 11.94 -13.81
C HIS A 113 -6.69 12.33 -12.45
N ALA A 114 -7.23 11.81 -11.35
CA ALA A 114 -6.72 12.09 -10.00
C ALA A 114 -5.28 11.59 -9.82
N ARG A 115 -4.95 10.40 -10.33
CA ARG A 115 -3.58 9.84 -10.32
C ARG A 115 -2.61 10.68 -11.15
N ALA A 116 -3.05 11.22 -12.29
CA ALA A 116 -2.23 12.10 -13.12
C ALA A 116 -1.93 13.44 -12.41
N ALA A 117 -2.91 13.99 -11.71
CA ALA A 117 -2.76 15.19 -10.89
C ALA A 117 -1.94 14.97 -9.59
N TRP A 118 -1.73 13.70 -9.17
CA TRP A 118 -1.01 13.39 -7.94
C TRP A 118 0.45 13.89 -7.98
N PRO A 119 0.84 14.84 -7.10
CA PRO A 119 2.09 15.59 -7.23
C PRO A 119 3.34 14.69 -7.29
N ARG A 120 4.16 14.87 -8.33
CA ARG A 120 5.40 14.11 -8.55
C ARG A 120 6.53 14.46 -7.58
N GLY A 121 6.55 15.68 -7.04
CA GLY A 121 7.61 16.20 -6.16
C GLY A 121 7.16 16.63 -4.76
N ARG A 122 8.13 17.05 -3.94
CA ARG A 122 7.89 17.79 -2.68
C ARG A 122 7.45 19.21 -3.03
N LYS A 123 6.38 19.74 -2.42
CA LYS A 123 6.43 21.16 -2.03
C LYS A 123 7.51 21.21 -0.94
N ARG A 124 8.49 22.10 -1.17
CA ARG A 124 9.62 22.33 -0.27
C ARG A 124 9.13 22.66 1.13
#